data_AF-A5DEP3-F1
#
_entry.id   AF-A5DEP3-F1
#
_cell.length_a   1.000
_cell.length_b   1.000
_cell.length_c   1.000
_cell.angle_alpha   90.00
_cell.angle_beta   90.00
_cell.angle_gamma   90.00
#
_symmetry.space_group_name_H-M   'P 1'
#
loop_
_entity.id
_entity.type
_entity.pdbx_description
1 polymer ?
#
loop_
_entity_poly.entity_id
_entity_poly.type
_entity_poly.pdbx_seq_one_letter_code
_entity_poly.pdbx_strand_id
1 'polypeptide(L)'
;MSDLSFPPPNMLGWSRWINYINPVGYVFESLMVNEFHGRDFRCTNFVPSGISYGDVPLNEKVCHTVGARSGSSIVLGTDYLASQYKYYNGHKWRNFGISVGFAVFFLVVYVILAEGNKGALQKGEIALFLRGSLKKHKKENSAKASYARDIEAFPTEEKVEMKDVLESQKYTADNSSSSDNLPEDVNIFHWRNLTYEVKIKSETRVILDHVDGWVKPGQLTALMGSSGAGKTTLLNCLSERVTTGVIPDGVRMVNGHSLDSSFQRSIGYVQQQDLHLATSTVREALRFSAYLRQPNSVSKAEKSDYVEYIIDLLDMTTYADALVGVAGEGLNVEQRKRLTIGVELVAKPKLLLFLDEPTSGLDSQTAWSICQLMRKLADRWSGHLVYYPSTICYFVEGV
;
A
#
# COMPACT_ATOMS: atom_id res chain seq x y z
N MET A 1 14.22 -11.30 32.50
CA MET A 1 12.89 -11.93 32.67
C MET A 1 12.63 -12.36 34.12
N SER A 2 13.43 -11.87 35.08
CA SER A 2 13.40 -12.22 36.50
C SER A 2 12.69 -11.18 37.39
N ASP A 3 12.38 -9.99 36.88
CA ASP A 3 11.93 -8.85 37.70
C ASP A 3 10.42 -8.61 37.69
N LEU A 4 9.63 -9.39 36.92
CA LEU A 4 8.22 -9.09 36.71
C LEU A 4 7.23 -9.91 37.55
N SER A 5 7.71 -10.84 38.38
CA SER A 5 6.87 -11.75 39.17
C SER A 5 7.35 -11.82 40.62
N PHE A 6 7.18 -10.72 41.35
CA PHE A 6 7.38 -10.71 42.79
C PHE A 6 6.28 -11.54 43.48
N PRO A 7 6.64 -12.48 44.37
CA PRO A 7 5.65 -13.29 45.06
C PRO A 7 4.79 -12.41 45.97
N PRO A 8 3.45 -12.64 46.02
CA PRO A 8 2.51 -11.85 46.83
C PRO A 8 2.90 -11.61 48.31
N PRO A 9 3.53 -12.57 49.04
CA PRO A 9 3.88 -12.35 50.45
C PRO A 9 4.96 -11.29 50.69
N ASN A 10 5.80 -10.99 49.70
CA ASN A 10 6.93 -10.07 49.86
C ASN A 10 6.64 -8.65 49.32
N MET A 11 5.42 -8.40 48.83
CA MET A 11 5.04 -7.10 48.26
C MET A 11 4.54 -6.14 49.34
N LEU A 12 5.06 -4.90 49.31
CA LEU A 12 4.55 -3.79 50.12
C LEU A 12 3.07 -3.53 49.76
N GLY A 13 2.24 -3.20 50.76
CA GLY A 13 0.79 -3.08 50.58
C GLY A 13 0.36 -2.13 49.47
N TRP A 14 1.12 -1.06 49.22
CA TRP A 14 0.84 -0.06 48.19
C TRP A 14 1.13 -0.53 46.76
N SER A 15 1.97 -1.54 46.54
CA SER A 15 2.32 -2.05 45.20
C SER A 15 1.49 -3.26 44.76
N ARG A 16 0.54 -3.72 45.60
CA ARG A 16 -0.32 -4.88 45.33
C ARG A 16 -1.16 -4.75 44.06
N TRP A 17 -1.55 -3.53 43.68
CA TRP A 17 -2.39 -3.30 42.49
C TRP A 17 -1.70 -3.70 41.18
N ILE A 18 -0.36 -3.63 41.11
CA ILE A 18 0.44 -4.00 39.93
C ILE A 18 0.25 -5.48 39.60
N ASN A 19 0.06 -6.33 40.61
CA ASN A 19 -0.18 -7.76 40.41
C ASN A 19 -1.53 -8.01 39.70
N TYR A 20 -2.56 -7.21 39.98
CA TYR A 20 -3.87 -7.36 39.34
C TYR A 20 -3.91 -6.93 37.86
N ILE A 21 -2.99 -6.06 37.44
CA ILE A 21 -2.93 -5.57 36.05
C ILE A 21 -1.94 -6.41 35.20
N ASN A 22 -1.07 -7.20 35.84
CA ASN A 22 -0.05 -7.96 35.13
C ASN A 22 -0.56 -9.35 34.68
N PRO A 23 -0.90 -9.56 33.38
CA PRO A 23 -1.35 -10.85 32.89
C PRO A 23 -0.28 -11.95 33.04
N VAL A 24 1.01 -11.58 33.05
CA VAL A 24 2.13 -12.52 33.22
C VAL A 24 2.11 -13.17 34.60
N GLY A 25 1.70 -12.44 35.64
CA GLY A 25 1.58 -12.97 37.00
C GLY A 25 0.55 -14.09 37.11
N TYR A 26 -0.63 -13.89 36.48
CA TYR A 26 -1.70 -14.90 36.43
C TYR A 26 -1.29 -16.16 35.66
N VAL A 27 -0.59 -15.99 34.53
CA VAL A 27 -0.07 -17.12 33.74
C VAL A 27 0.99 -17.89 34.54
N PHE A 28 1.91 -17.19 35.21
CA PHE A 28 2.96 -17.79 36.00
C PHE A 28 2.41 -18.60 37.19
N GLU A 29 1.45 -18.04 37.93
CA GLU A 29 0.75 -18.77 39.02
C GLU A 29 0.07 -20.03 38.49
N SER A 30 -0.63 -19.94 37.35
CA SER A 30 -1.33 -21.07 36.73
C SER A 30 -0.38 -22.19 36.30
N LEU A 31 0.76 -21.82 35.69
CA LEU A 31 1.79 -22.74 35.25
C LEU A 31 2.45 -23.43 36.45
N MET A 32 2.78 -22.67 37.49
CA MET A 32 3.41 -23.23 38.69
C MET A 32 2.51 -24.23 39.41
N VAL A 33 1.24 -23.87 39.60
CA VAL A 33 0.24 -24.76 40.19
C VAL A 33 0.05 -26.01 39.33
N ASN A 34 0.06 -25.90 38.00
CA ASN A 34 -0.06 -27.06 37.12
C ASN A 34 1.12 -28.03 37.25
N GLU A 35 2.34 -27.52 37.36
CA GLU A 35 3.55 -28.34 37.39
C GLU A 35 3.81 -29.01 38.75
N PHE A 36 3.49 -28.33 39.86
CA PHE A 36 3.81 -28.81 41.22
C PHE A 36 2.64 -29.57 41.88
N HIS A 37 1.43 -29.47 41.33
CA HIS A 37 0.28 -30.21 41.86
C HIS A 37 0.42 -31.71 41.61
N GLY A 38 0.34 -32.51 42.68
CA GLY A 38 0.46 -33.97 42.59
C GLY A 38 1.89 -34.49 42.36
N ARG A 39 2.91 -33.65 42.61
CA ARG A 39 4.32 -34.06 42.63
C ARG A 39 4.87 -34.15 44.04
N ASP A 40 5.64 -35.21 44.27
CA ASP A 40 6.27 -35.55 45.53
C ASP A 40 7.77 -35.34 45.44
N PHE A 41 8.33 -34.49 46.30
CA PHE A 41 9.76 -34.21 46.35
C PHE A 41 10.40 -34.90 47.54
N ARG A 42 11.40 -35.75 47.30
CA ARG A 42 12.15 -36.42 48.38
C ARG A 42 13.08 -35.42 49.06
N CYS A 43 13.04 -35.39 50.38
CA CYS A 43 13.92 -34.55 51.17
C CYS A 43 15.33 -35.15 51.28
N THR A 44 16.35 -34.32 51.06
CA THR A 44 17.76 -34.69 51.24
C THR A 44 18.36 -34.20 52.55
N ASN A 45 17.89 -33.05 53.07
CA ASN A 45 18.45 -32.39 54.25
C ASN A 45 17.38 -32.23 55.35
N PHE A 46 17.59 -32.91 56.48
CA PHE A 46 16.72 -32.86 57.66
C PHE A 46 17.30 -31.95 58.75
N VAL A 47 16.42 -31.26 59.47
CA VAL A 47 16.73 -30.42 60.64
C VAL A 47 16.03 -31.05 61.85
N PRO A 48 16.70 -31.20 63.01
CA PRO A 48 18.08 -30.81 63.32
C PRO A 48 19.14 -31.72 62.64
N SER A 49 20.22 -31.11 62.18
CA SER A 49 21.36 -31.78 61.54
C SER A 49 22.59 -31.78 62.45
N GLY A 50 23.24 -32.93 62.65
CA GLY A 50 24.50 -33.03 63.41
C GLY A 50 24.77 -34.44 63.94
N ILE A 51 26.03 -34.72 64.31
CA ILE A 51 26.49 -36.04 64.79
C ILE A 51 25.72 -36.49 66.05
N SER A 52 25.35 -35.54 66.91
CA SER A 52 24.59 -35.80 68.13
C SER A 52 23.09 -36.08 67.92
N TYR A 53 22.58 -35.96 66.68
CA TYR A 53 21.16 -36.11 66.33
C TYR A 53 20.90 -37.27 65.34
N GLY A 54 21.87 -38.17 65.19
CA GLY A 54 21.78 -39.33 64.28
C GLY A 54 20.61 -40.26 64.60
N ASP A 55 20.42 -40.57 65.89
CA ASP A 55 19.46 -41.58 66.37
C ASP A 55 18.05 -41.04 66.65
N VAL A 56 17.79 -39.75 66.38
CA VAL A 56 16.47 -39.15 66.57
C VAL A 56 15.48 -39.74 65.54
N PRO A 57 14.30 -40.23 65.96
CA PRO A 57 13.32 -40.85 65.09
C PRO A 57 12.73 -39.86 64.08
N LEU A 58 12.22 -40.38 62.95
CA LEU A 58 11.80 -39.56 61.81
C LEU A 58 10.68 -38.56 62.16
N ASN A 59 9.80 -38.90 63.11
CA ASN A 59 8.72 -38.05 63.65
C ASN A 59 9.23 -36.74 64.29
N GLU A 60 10.46 -36.74 64.78
CA GLU A 60 11.12 -35.59 65.43
C GLU A 60 12.09 -34.85 64.47
N LYS A 61 12.13 -35.25 63.19
CA LYS A 61 12.90 -34.59 62.11
C LYS A 61 11.96 -33.93 61.11
N VAL A 62 12.36 -32.76 60.60
CA VAL A 62 11.64 -32.04 59.54
C VAL A 62 12.58 -31.69 58.39
N CYS A 63 12.09 -31.67 57.16
CA CYS A 63 12.89 -31.23 56.03
C CYS A 63 13.19 -29.72 56.11
N HIS A 64 14.38 -29.29 55.69
CA HIS A 64 14.76 -27.88 55.67
C HIS A 64 13.93 -27.02 54.68
N THR A 65 13.32 -27.63 53.66
CA THR A 65 12.57 -26.91 52.63
C THR A 65 11.20 -26.42 53.14
N VAL A 66 10.79 -25.23 52.71
CA VAL A 66 9.48 -24.63 53.04
C VAL A 66 8.34 -25.54 52.60
N GLY A 67 7.30 -25.70 53.43
CA GLY A 67 6.14 -26.57 53.15
C GLY A 67 6.32 -28.04 53.58
N ALA A 68 7.40 -28.38 54.29
CA ALA A 68 7.59 -29.71 54.86
C ALA A 68 6.78 -29.94 56.15
N ARG A 69 6.31 -31.17 56.37
CA ARG A 69 5.63 -31.60 57.61
C ARG A 69 6.58 -32.45 58.46
N SER A 70 6.50 -32.31 59.79
CA SER A 70 7.28 -33.14 60.73
C SER A 70 6.96 -34.61 60.52
N GLY A 71 7.97 -35.49 60.51
CA GLY A 71 7.74 -36.92 60.32
C GLY A 71 7.57 -37.38 58.88
N SER A 72 7.70 -36.50 57.88
CA SER A 72 7.65 -36.89 56.45
C SER A 72 9.01 -36.71 55.79
N SER A 73 9.47 -37.74 55.07
CA SER A 73 10.64 -37.65 54.18
C SER A 73 10.29 -37.10 52.79
N ILE A 74 9.01 -36.78 52.57
CA ILE A 74 8.45 -36.29 51.30
C ILE A 74 7.81 -34.93 51.53
N VAL A 75 8.09 -34.00 50.63
CA VAL A 75 7.49 -32.67 50.57
C VAL A 75 6.55 -32.61 49.37
N LEU A 76 5.26 -32.36 49.64
CA LEU A 76 4.26 -32.21 48.60
C LEU A 76 4.45 -30.87 47.90
N GLY A 77 4.46 -30.88 46.56
CA GLY A 77 4.57 -29.64 45.77
C GLY A 77 3.44 -28.64 46.03
N THR A 78 2.25 -29.11 46.41
CA THR A 78 1.12 -28.26 46.81
C THR A 78 1.37 -27.50 48.10
N ASP A 79 1.98 -28.15 49.09
CA ASP A 79 2.28 -27.54 50.39
C ASP A 79 3.44 -26.54 50.24
N TYR A 80 4.43 -26.86 49.40
CA TYR A 80 5.50 -25.93 49.02
C TYR A 80 4.95 -24.64 48.38
N LEU A 81 4.07 -24.75 47.38
CA LEU A 81 3.47 -23.59 46.71
C LEU A 81 2.58 -22.76 47.64
N ALA A 82 1.81 -23.42 48.51
CA ALA A 82 0.94 -22.74 49.46
C ALA A 82 1.74 -21.95 50.52
N SER A 83 2.80 -22.54 51.07
CA SER A 83 3.62 -21.89 52.10
C SER A 83 4.54 -20.80 51.56
N GLN A 84 5.13 -20.99 50.37
CA GLN A 84 6.09 -20.04 49.79
C GLN A 84 5.43 -18.92 48.99
N TYR A 85 4.41 -19.25 48.17
CA TYR A 85 3.83 -18.33 47.20
C TYR A 85 2.34 -18.00 47.45
N LYS A 86 1.67 -18.72 48.37
CA LYS A 86 0.22 -18.67 48.58
C LYS A 86 -0.59 -19.01 47.33
N TYR A 87 -0.07 -19.91 46.50
CA TYR A 87 -0.76 -20.40 45.30
C TYR A 87 -1.56 -21.67 45.63
N TYR A 88 -2.81 -21.71 45.17
CA TYR A 88 -3.73 -22.80 45.44
C TYR A 88 -4.25 -23.43 44.15
N ASN A 89 -4.57 -24.72 44.17
CA ASN A 89 -5.05 -25.44 42.98
C ASN A 89 -6.30 -24.80 42.35
N GLY A 90 -7.20 -24.25 43.18
CA GLY A 90 -8.39 -23.55 42.71
C GLY A 90 -8.10 -22.30 41.86
N HIS A 91 -6.90 -21.73 41.92
CA HIS A 91 -6.52 -20.55 41.15
C HIS A 91 -6.20 -20.86 39.68
N LYS A 92 -5.88 -22.13 39.34
CA LYS A 92 -5.46 -22.54 38.00
C LYS A 92 -6.43 -22.10 36.90
N TRP A 93 -7.69 -22.50 37.01
CA TRP A 93 -8.70 -22.21 35.98
C TRP A 93 -9.20 -20.77 36.04
N ARG A 94 -9.28 -20.18 37.24
CA ARG A 94 -9.63 -18.76 37.42
C ARG A 94 -8.63 -17.85 36.71
N ASN A 95 -7.34 -18.06 36.96
CA ASN A 95 -6.28 -17.23 36.42
C ASN A 95 -6.13 -17.41 34.90
N PHE A 96 -6.27 -18.62 34.38
CA PHE A 96 -6.34 -18.86 32.94
C PHE A 96 -7.49 -18.08 32.28
N GLY A 97 -8.69 -18.11 32.87
CA GLY A 97 -9.83 -17.34 32.40
C GLY A 97 -9.58 -15.82 32.42
N ILE A 98 -8.95 -15.31 33.48
CA ILE A 98 -8.55 -13.89 33.59
C ILE A 98 -7.56 -13.52 32.47
N SER A 99 -6.54 -14.34 32.20
CA SER A 99 -5.57 -14.09 31.13
C SER A 99 -6.23 -14.06 29.73
N VAL A 100 -7.17 -14.97 29.47
CA VAL A 100 -7.96 -14.94 28.22
C VAL A 100 -8.82 -13.68 28.13
N GLY A 101 -9.45 -13.27 29.23
CA GLY A 101 -10.23 -12.03 29.32
C GLY A 101 -9.39 -10.79 28.99
N PHE A 102 -8.17 -10.69 29.53
CA PHE A 102 -7.23 -9.63 29.18
C PHE A 102 -6.85 -9.64 27.69
N ALA A 103 -6.58 -10.81 27.12
CA ALA A 103 -6.24 -10.91 25.70
C ALA A 103 -7.37 -10.43 24.80
N VAL A 104 -8.61 -10.85 25.08
CA VAL A 104 -9.81 -10.41 24.33
C VAL A 104 -10.04 -8.91 24.51
N PHE A 105 -9.97 -8.41 25.74
CA PHE A 105 -10.15 -6.98 26.02
C PHE A 105 -9.13 -6.10 25.28
N PHE A 106 -7.84 -6.42 25.37
CA PHE A 106 -6.81 -5.64 24.69
C PHE A 106 -6.89 -5.76 23.16
N LEU A 107 -7.31 -6.91 22.62
CA LEU A 107 -7.56 -7.06 21.19
C LEU A 107 -8.72 -6.17 20.73
N VAL A 108 -9.85 -6.19 21.46
CA VAL A 108 -11.01 -5.33 21.15
C VAL A 108 -10.66 -3.85 21.24
N VAL A 109 -9.96 -3.44 22.30
CA VAL A 109 -9.48 -2.06 22.44
C VAL A 109 -8.52 -1.69 21.30
N TYR A 110 -7.61 -2.59 20.92
CA TYR A 110 -6.70 -2.36 19.79
C TYR A 110 -7.47 -2.17 18.48
N VAL A 111 -8.47 -3.01 18.19
CA VAL A 111 -9.31 -2.87 16.99
C VAL A 111 -10.08 -1.55 17.00
N ILE A 112 -10.70 -1.19 18.12
CA ILE A 112 -11.44 0.08 18.26
C ILE A 112 -10.49 1.28 18.08
N LEU A 113 -9.31 1.24 18.68
CA LEU A 113 -8.31 2.31 18.53
C LEU A 113 -7.79 2.37 17.09
N ALA A 114 -7.56 1.22 16.43
CA ALA A 114 -7.13 1.17 15.04
C ALA A 114 -8.20 1.72 14.09
N GLU A 115 -9.47 1.42 14.34
CA GLU A 115 -10.58 1.98 13.55
C GLU A 115 -10.84 3.46 13.83
N GLY A 116 -10.75 3.89 15.09
CA GLY A 116 -10.91 5.28 15.49
C GLY A 116 -9.75 6.18 15.05
N ASN A 117 -8.56 5.61 14.89
CA ASN A 117 -7.36 6.35 14.48
C ASN A 117 -7.16 6.41 12.95
N LYS A 118 -8.21 6.14 12.15
CA LYS A 118 -8.21 6.39 10.69
C LYS A 118 -7.90 7.85 10.32
N GLY A 119 -7.99 8.79 11.27
CA GLY A 119 -7.55 10.18 11.08
C GLY A 119 -6.02 10.36 10.99
N ALA A 120 -5.22 9.45 11.54
CA ALA A 120 -3.75 9.51 11.42
C ALA A 120 -3.25 8.92 10.10
N LEU A 121 -4.07 8.14 9.38
CA LEU A 121 -3.79 7.66 8.02
C LEU A 121 -3.88 8.76 6.95
N GLN A 122 -4.25 9.99 7.32
CA GLN A 122 -4.34 11.15 6.42
C GLN A 122 -3.14 12.12 6.48
N LYS A 123 -2.09 11.81 7.24
CA LYS A 123 -0.80 12.49 7.09
C LYS A 123 0.18 11.53 6.43
N GLY A 124 0.56 11.90 5.21
CA GLY A 124 1.33 11.10 4.26
C GLY A 124 2.47 10.31 4.89
N GLU A 125 2.74 9.17 4.26
CA GLU A 125 3.85 8.27 4.50
C GLU A 125 5.10 9.05 4.97
N ILE A 126 5.43 8.91 6.25
CA ILE A 126 6.71 9.36 6.78
C ILE A 126 7.75 8.48 6.08
N ALA A 127 8.47 9.04 5.11
CA ALA A 127 9.58 8.37 4.46
C ALA A 127 10.62 7.96 5.53
N LEU A 128 10.63 6.68 5.89
CA LEU A 128 11.59 6.11 6.82
C LEU A 128 12.91 5.86 6.07
N PHE A 129 13.77 6.87 6.05
CA PHE A 129 15.11 6.73 5.50
C PHE A 129 16.01 5.91 6.43
N LEU A 130 16.66 4.88 5.90
CA LEU A 130 17.75 4.18 6.59
C LEU A 130 18.84 5.20 6.98
N ARG A 131 19.32 5.17 8.25
CA ARG A 131 20.33 6.11 8.80
C ARG A 131 21.59 6.28 7.91
N GLY A 132 21.92 5.30 7.08
CA GLY A 132 23.02 5.37 6.11
C GLY A 132 22.80 6.36 4.96
N SER A 133 21.57 6.47 4.45
CA SER A 133 21.20 7.36 3.32
C SER A 133 21.17 8.84 3.75
N LEU A 134 20.79 9.11 5.00
CA LEU A 134 20.81 10.46 5.58
C LEU A 134 22.22 11.08 5.60
N LYS A 135 23.28 10.28 5.78
CA LYS A 135 24.68 10.79 5.72
C LYS A 135 25.11 11.13 4.28
N LYS A 136 24.64 10.38 3.28
CA LYS A 136 24.94 10.63 1.87
C LYS A 136 24.23 11.90 1.37
N HIS A 137 22.95 12.05 1.69
CA HIS A 137 22.18 13.27 1.36
C HIS A 137 22.70 14.52 2.09
N LYS A 138 23.18 14.40 3.34
CA LYS A 138 23.79 15.54 4.05
C LYS A 138 25.10 15.99 3.39
N LYS A 139 25.88 15.05 2.83
CA LYS A 139 27.15 15.32 2.13
C LYS A 139 26.92 15.92 0.73
N GLU A 140 25.91 15.45 0.01
CA GLU A 140 25.51 15.99 -1.30
C GLU A 140 24.85 17.38 -1.19
N ASN A 141 24.02 17.63 -0.16
CA ASN A 141 23.45 18.95 0.07
C ASN A 141 24.48 19.98 0.56
N SER A 142 25.51 19.57 1.32
CA SER A 142 26.63 20.46 1.65
C SER A 142 27.49 20.79 0.43
N ALA A 143 27.65 19.86 -0.52
CA ALA A 143 28.39 20.11 -1.76
C ALA A 143 27.62 21.06 -2.70
N LYS A 144 26.29 20.90 -2.83
CA LYS A 144 25.44 21.79 -3.63
C LYS A 144 25.30 23.21 -3.04
N ALA A 145 25.30 23.35 -1.71
CA ALA A 145 25.32 24.65 -1.04
C ALA A 145 26.66 25.41 -1.21
N SER A 146 27.73 24.71 -1.55
CA SER A 146 29.06 25.29 -1.80
C SER A 146 29.19 25.83 -3.23
N TYR A 147 28.48 25.22 -4.19
CA TYR A 147 28.53 25.59 -5.62
C TYR A 147 27.60 26.77 -5.97
N ALA A 148 26.60 27.07 -5.12
CA ALA A 148 25.66 28.17 -5.33
C ALA A 148 26.18 29.56 -4.85
N ARG A 149 27.48 29.71 -4.57
CA ARG A 149 28.10 30.96 -4.09
C ARG A 149 29.09 31.63 -5.04
N ASP A 150 29.37 31.06 -6.20
CA ASP A 150 30.18 31.74 -7.22
C ASP A 150 29.27 32.51 -8.18
N ILE A 151 29.37 33.84 -8.13
CA ILE A 151 28.59 34.81 -8.92
C ILE A 151 29.31 35.23 -10.22
N GLU A 152 30.51 34.72 -10.50
CA GLU A 152 31.33 35.18 -11.63
C GLU A 152 31.67 34.03 -12.60
N ALA A 153 30.68 33.55 -13.36
CA ALA A 153 30.93 32.81 -14.61
C ALA A 153 29.64 32.71 -15.46
N PHE A 154 29.40 33.73 -16.28
CA PHE A 154 28.47 33.68 -17.43
C PHE A 154 29.22 34.31 -18.64
N PRO A 155 28.80 34.08 -19.89
CA PRO A 155 29.37 33.10 -20.81
C PRO A 155 29.85 33.77 -22.12
N THR A 156 30.53 33.04 -23.01
CA THR A 156 30.71 33.51 -24.39
C THR A 156 30.62 32.38 -25.41
N GLU A 157 29.61 32.56 -26.26
CA GLU A 157 29.38 32.16 -27.65
C GLU A 157 30.31 31.17 -28.36
N GLU A 158 29.70 30.24 -29.09
CA GLU A 158 30.01 30.03 -30.51
C GLU A 158 28.75 29.56 -31.26
N LYS A 159 28.35 30.37 -32.27
CA LYS A 159 27.37 30.05 -33.32
C LYS A 159 28.04 29.15 -34.36
N VAL A 160 27.27 28.33 -35.10
CA VAL A 160 27.22 28.26 -36.58
C VAL A 160 25.99 27.43 -37.02
N GLU A 161 25.48 27.81 -38.18
CA GLU A 161 24.16 27.63 -38.80
C GLU A 161 23.83 26.28 -39.47
N MET A 162 22.56 26.23 -39.89
CA MET A 162 21.79 25.23 -40.62
C MET A 162 21.90 25.39 -42.15
N LYS A 163 22.18 24.29 -42.90
CA LYS A 163 21.45 23.87 -44.13
C LYS A 163 22.04 22.61 -44.82
N ASP A 164 21.13 21.94 -45.54
CA ASP A 164 21.27 20.85 -46.53
C ASP A 164 21.51 19.45 -45.94
N VAL A 165 20.68 18.42 -46.19
CA VAL A 165 20.24 17.91 -47.50
C VAL A 165 18.82 17.31 -47.43
N LEU A 166 17.97 17.75 -48.35
CA LEU A 166 16.73 17.11 -48.80
C LEU A 166 17.06 15.98 -49.79
N GLU A 167 16.16 14.99 -49.84
CA GLU A 167 16.02 13.93 -50.87
C GLU A 167 16.73 12.59 -50.67
N SER A 168 15.96 11.59 -50.24
CA SER A 168 15.69 10.41 -51.09
C SER A 168 14.45 9.64 -50.61
N GLN A 169 13.39 9.73 -51.43
CA GLN A 169 12.49 8.67 -51.94
C GLN A 169 11.71 7.81 -50.93
N LYS A 170 10.35 7.86 -50.88
CA LYS A 170 9.32 7.34 -51.81
C LYS A 170 9.25 5.80 -51.93
N TYR A 171 8.01 5.32 -52.16
CA TYR A 171 7.46 3.96 -52.28
C TYR A 171 6.96 3.35 -50.95
N THR A 172 5.70 2.93 -50.78
CA THR A 172 4.54 2.81 -51.68
C THR A 172 3.26 2.69 -50.85
N ALA A 173 2.22 3.42 -51.25
CA ALA A 173 0.85 3.05 -51.00
C ALA A 173 0.44 2.03 -52.06
N ASP A 174 -0.29 0.98 -51.68
CA ASP A 174 -1.37 0.52 -52.53
C ASP A 174 -2.48 -0.20 -51.75
N ASN A 175 -3.68 0.04 -52.28
CA ASN A 175 -5.00 -0.29 -51.76
C ASN A 175 -5.28 -1.80 -51.77
N SER A 176 -6.10 -2.26 -50.82
CA SER A 176 -7.22 -3.12 -51.19
C SER A 176 -8.42 -2.88 -50.28
N SER A 177 -9.49 -2.43 -50.90
CA SER A 177 -10.83 -2.26 -50.36
C SER A 177 -11.55 -3.60 -50.32
N SER A 178 -12.12 -3.93 -49.17
CA SER A 178 -13.24 -4.87 -49.08
C SER A 178 -14.17 -4.42 -47.96
N SER A 179 -15.43 -4.30 -48.34
CA SER A 179 -16.57 -3.76 -47.62
C SER A 179 -17.06 -4.64 -46.48
N ASP A 180 -17.91 -4.03 -45.66
CA ASP A 180 -18.95 -4.64 -44.82
C ASP A 180 -18.55 -5.21 -43.46
N ASN A 181 -18.64 -4.35 -42.44
CA ASN A 181 -19.63 -4.42 -41.35
C ASN A 181 -19.13 -3.54 -40.19
N LEU A 182 -19.75 -2.36 -39.99
CA LEU A 182 -19.51 -1.55 -38.78
C LEU A 182 -20.14 -2.27 -37.58
N PRO A 183 -19.38 -2.55 -36.50
CA PRO A 183 -19.96 -3.06 -35.27
C PRO A 183 -20.80 -1.96 -34.59
N GLU A 184 -22.03 -2.30 -34.19
CA GLU A 184 -23.08 -1.40 -33.69
C GLU A 184 -22.88 -0.80 -32.28
N ASP A 185 -21.72 -0.90 -31.61
CA ASP A 185 -21.55 -0.40 -30.23
C ASP A 185 -20.45 0.67 -30.09
N VAL A 186 -20.68 1.84 -30.68
CA VAL A 186 -19.81 3.01 -30.47
C VAL A 186 -20.24 3.71 -29.18
N ASN A 187 -19.60 3.36 -28.05
CA ASN A 187 -19.88 3.94 -26.73
C ASN A 187 -19.43 5.42 -26.63
N ILE A 188 -20.31 6.37 -26.96
CA ILE A 188 -20.03 7.81 -26.85
C ILE A 188 -20.22 8.26 -25.40
N PHE A 189 -19.16 8.81 -24.81
CA PHE A 189 -19.20 9.42 -23.49
C PHE A 189 -19.46 10.92 -23.61
N HIS A 190 -20.46 11.43 -22.88
CA HIS A 190 -20.77 12.84 -22.87
C HIS A 190 -21.21 13.31 -21.48
N TRP A 191 -20.94 14.58 -21.20
CA TRP A 191 -21.37 15.25 -19.98
C TRP A 191 -22.01 16.58 -20.33
N ARG A 192 -23.02 16.94 -19.53
CA ARG A 192 -23.77 18.18 -19.70
C ARG A 192 -23.90 18.92 -18.39
N ASN A 193 -23.72 20.23 -18.45
CA ASN A 193 -23.90 21.17 -17.36
C ASN A 193 -23.16 20.75 -16.07
N LEU A 194 -21.92 20.27 -16.20
CA LEU A 194 -21.16 19.75 -15.07
C LEU A 194 -20.61 20.89 -14.22
N THR A 195 -21.09 20.97 -12.98
CA THR A 195 -20.64 21.95 -11.98
C THR A 195 -19.99 21.20 -10.82
N TYR A 196 -18.85 21.70 -10.33
CA TYR A 196 -18.16 21.08 -9.20
C TYR A 196 -17.67 22.12 -8.21
N GLU A 197 -18.00 21.87 -6.95
CA GLU A 197 -17.78 22.78 -5.84
C GLU A 197 -16.93 22.14 -4.73
N VAL A 198 -15.96 22.89 -4.21
CA VAL A 198 -15.13 22.49 -3.08
C VAL A 198 -15.32 23.45 -1.92
N LYS A 199 -15.57 22.90 -0.73
CA LYS A 199 -15.58 23.68 0.52
C LYS A 199 -14.14 23.84 1.02
N ILE A 200 -13.64 25.07 0.99
CA ILE A 200 -12.34 25.42 1.55
C ILE A 200 -12.60 26.24 2.81
N LYS A 201 -12.33 25.62 3.98
CA LYS A 201 -12.66 26.18 5.30
C LYS A 201 -14.17 26.41 5.45
N SER A 202 -14.64 27.66 5.29
CA SER A 202 -16.06 28.06 5.35
C SER A 202 -16.62 28.56 4.03
N GLU A 203 -15.79 28.72 2.99
CA GLU A 203 -16.24 29.22 1.69
C GLU A 203 -16.37 28.08 0.69
N THR A 204 -17.51 28.03 0.00
CA THR A 204 -17.70 27.16 -1.15
C THR A 204 -17.12 27.85 -2.38
N ARG A 205 -16.19 27.19 -3.08
CA ARG A 205 -15.63 27.67 -4.35
C ARG A 205 -16.05 26.74 -5.47
N VAL A 206 -16.60 27.33 -6.53
CA VAL A 206 -16.89 26.65 -7.79
C VAL A 206 -15.56 26.52 -8.55
N ILE A 207 -15.20 25.29 -8.91
CA ILE A 207 -13.97 25.00 -9.68
C ILE A 207 -14.32 24.68 -11.14
N LEU A 208 -15.44 24.00 -11.37
CA LEU A 208 -16.00 23.77 -12.70
C LEU A 208 -17.38 24.41 -12.73
N ASP A 209 -17.63 25.20 -13.77
CA ASP A 209 -18.85 25.99 -13.92
C ASP A 209 -19.53 25.63 -15.24
N HIS A 210 -20.66 24.94 -15.18
CA HIS A 210 -21.52 24.59 -16.33
C HIS A 210 -20.73 24.02 -17.53
N VAL A 211 -19.84 23.04 -17.29
CA VAL A 211 -18.97 22.49 -18.34
C VAL A 211 -19.72 21.42 -19.14
N ASP A 212 -19.71 21.56 -20.48
CA ASP A 212 -20.27 20.59 -21.43
C ASP A 212 -19.17 19.96 -22.29
N GLY A 213 -19.39 18.72 -22.72
CA GLY A 213 -18.47 18.08 -23.65
C GLY A 213 -18.82 16.64 -23.98
N TRP A 214 -18.17 16.12 -25.01
CA TRP A 214 -18.34 14.74 -25.45
C TRP A 214 -17.04 14.22 -26.05
N VAL A 215 -16.92 12.90 -26.04
CA VAL A 215 -15.72 12.18 -26.43
C VAL A 215 -16.14 11.00 -27.29
N LYS A 216 -15.62 10.95 -28.52
CA LYS A 216 -15.90 9.89 -29.48
C LYS A 216 -14.95 8.71 -29.29
N PRO A 217 -15.43 7.46 -29.42
CA PRO A 217 -14.56 6.32 -29.57
C PRO A 217 -13.59 6.43 -30.74
N GLY A 218 -12.37 5.93 -30.57
CA GLY A 218 -11.31 5.92 -31.60
C GLY A 218 -10.71 7.28 -31.92
N GLN A 219 -11.00 8.29 -31.12
CA GLN A 219 -10.30 9.56 -31.18
C GLN A 219 -9.33 9.71 -30.02
N LEU A 220 -8.30 10.51 -30.25
CA LEU A 220 -7.35 10.92 -29.23
C LEU A 220 -7.71 12.37 -28.88
N THR A 221 -8.39 12.59 -27.76
CA THR A 221 -8.89 13.91 -27.36
C THR A 221 -7.91 14.56 -26.39
N ALA A 222 -7.36 15.71 -26.77
CA ALA A 222 -6.51 16.50 -25.90
C ALA A 222 -7.32 17.63 -25.25
N LEU A 223 -7.26 17.76 -23.92
CA LEU A 223 -7.76 18.94 -23.23
C LEU A 223 -6.60 19.82 -22.81
N MET A 224 -6.64 21.08 -23.23
CA MET A 224 -5.56 22.05 -23.04
C MET A 224 -6.09 23.27 -22.28
N GLY A 225 -5.26 23.81 -21.40
CA GLY A 225 -5.58 24.99 -20.61
C GLY A 225 -4.44 25.36 -19.68
N SER A 226 -4.48 26.58 -19.14
CA SER A 226 -3.47 27.07 -18.19
C SER A 226 -3.41 26.22 -16.92
N SER A 227 -2.27 26.28 -16.22
CA SER A 227 -2.14 25.65 -14.91
C SER A 227 -3.19 26.22 -13.94
N GLY A 228 -3.88 25.36 -13.21
CA GLY A 228 -4.97 25.75 -12.31
C GLY A 228 -6.36 25.94 -12.94
N ALA A 229 -6.53 25.75 -14.25
CA ALA A 229 -7.84 25.87 -14.92
C ALA A 229 -8.88 24.78 -14.57
N GLY A 230 -8.61 23.88 -13.62
CA GLY A 230 -9.52 22.80 -13.24
C GLY A 230 -9.45 21.54 -14.12
N LYS A 231 -8.37 21.37 -14.90
CA LYS A 231 -8.12 20.23 -15.81
C LYS A 231 -8.21 18.86 -15.12
N THR A 232 -7.33 18.63 -14.14
CA THR A 232 -7.33 17.43 -13.28
C THR A 232 -8.64 17.29 -12.51
N THR A 233 -9.24 18.41 -12.10
CA THR A 233 -10.55 18.40 -11.42
C THR A 233 -11.65 17.87 -12.33
N LEU A 234 -11.70 18.30 -13.60
CA LEU A 234 -12.64 17.79 -14.59
C LEU A 234 -12.44 16.30 -14.81
N LEU A 235 -11.19 15.84 -14.99
CA LEU A 235 -10.89 14.41 -15.10
C LEU A 235 -11.36 13.59 -13.90
N ASN A 236 -11.10 14.08 -12.69
CA ASN A 236 -11.53 13.42 -11.46
C ASN A 236 -13.06 13.39 -11.33
N CYS A 237 -13.74 14.45 -11.76
CA CYS A 237 -15.20 14.49 -11.82
C CYS A 237 -15.76 13.53 -12.86
N LEU A 238 -15.15 13.43 -14.05
CA LEU A 238 -15.59 12.52 -15.11
C LEU A 238 -15.34 11.04 -14.77
N SER A 239 -14.31 10.74 -13.98
CA SER A 239 -13.93 9.37 -13.58
C SER A 239 -14.52 8.90 -12.24
N GLU A 240 -15.38 9.71 -11.61
CA GLU A 240 -15.95 9.42 -10.27
C GLU A 240 -14.90 9.24 -9.16
N ARG A 241 -13.77 9.94 -9.25
CA ARG A 241 -12.67 9.85 -8.27
C ARG A 241 -12.56 11.06 -7.35
N VAL A 242 -13.56 11.94 -7.34
CA VAL A 242 -13.63 13.08 -6.42
C VAL A 242 -13.84 12.60 -4.98
N THR A 243 -12.82 12.80 -4.14
CA THR A 243 -12.84 12.44 -2.71
C THR A 243 -13.40 13.55 -1.82
N THR A 244 -13.42 14.78 -2.34
CA THR A 244 -13.72 16.00 -1.61
C THR A 244 -14.62 16.86 -2.51
N GLY A 245 -15.53 17.67 -1.93
CA GLY A 245 -16.44 18.49 -2.73
C GLY A 245 -17.72 17.76 -3.16
N VAL A 246 -18.57 18.48 -3.90
CA VAL A 246 -19.89 18.02 -4.35
C VAL A 246 -20.05 18.39 -5.82
N ILE A 247 -20.69 17.52 -6.59
CA ILE A 247 -21.19 17.81 -7.94
C ILE A 247 -22.68 18.16 -7.76
N PRO A 248 -23.04 19.45 -7.53
CA PRO A 248 -24.43 19.84 -7.30
C PRO A 248 -25.28 19.61 -8.55
N ASP A 249 -24.73 19.92 -9.73
CA ASP A 249 -25.41 19.89 -11.01
C ASP A 249 -24.55 19.19 -12.06
N GLY A 250 -25.24 18.55 -13.00
CA GLY A 250 -24.63 17.95 -14.19
C GLY A 250 -24.95 16.48 -14.35
N VAL A 251 -25.01 16.05 -15.61
CA VAL A 251 -25.32 14.67 -15.97
C VAL A 251 -24.18 14.12 -16.81
N ARG A 252 -23.70 12.93 -16.44
CA ARG A 252 -22.69 12.18 -17.18
C ARG A 252 -23.35 10.94 -17.74
N MET A 253 -23.13 10.67 -19.02
CA MET A 253 -23.84 9.63 -19.75
C MET A 253 -22.91 8.88 -20.69
N VAL A 254 -23.19 7.59 -20.84
CA VAL A 254 -22.62 6.73 -21.89
C VAL A 254 -23.79 6.31 -22.77
N ASN A 255 -23.74 6.61 -24.07
CA ASN A 255 -24.82 6.35 -25.04
C ASN A 255 -26.21 6.88 -24.62
N GLY A 256 -26.25 7.96 -23.83
CA GLY A 256 -27.51 8.55 -23.35
C GLY A 256 -28.08 7.87 -22.11
N HIS A 257 -27.41 6.85 -21.58
CA HIS A 257 -27.74 6.24 -20.30
C HIS A 257 -26.88 6.81 -19.18
N SER A 258 -27.44 6.89 -17.97
CA SER A 258 -26.70 7.26 -16.76
C SER A 258 -25.60 6.24 -16.45
N LEU A 259 -24.56 6.70 -15.74
CA LEU A 259 -23.46 5.84 -15.31
C LEU A 259 -23.96 4.76 -14.33
N ASP A 260 -23.59 3.50 -14.59
CA ASP A 260 -23.79 2.41 -13.62
C ASP A 260 -22.60 2.35 -12.65
N SER A 261 -22.80 1.72 -11.49
CA SER A 261 -21.77 1.36 -10.51
C SER A 261 -20.56 0.62 -11.10
N SER A 262 -20.72 -0.07 -12.24
CA SER A 262 -19.63 -0.72 -12.97
C SER A 262 -18.77 0.22 -13.81
N PHE A 263 -19.16 1.50 -13.93
CA PHE A 263 -18.48 2.49 -14.76
C PHE A 263 -17.03 2.70 -14.35
N GLN A 264 -16.77 2.85 -13.04
CA GLN A 264 -15.41 2.98 -12.52
C GLN A 264 -14.49 1.80 -12.89
N ARG A 265 -15.03 0.58 -12.99
CA ARG A 265 -14.27 -0.61 -13.40
C ARG A 265 -14.05 -0.68 -14.91
N SER A 266 -14.83 0.07 -15.68
CA SER A 266 -14.80 0.09 -17.13
C SER A 266 -13.88 1.18 -17.68
N ILE A 267 -13.29 2.01 -16.81
CA ILE A 267 -12.37 3.09 -17.15
C ILE A 267 -10.97 2.79 -16.62
N GLY A 268 -9.95 3.09 -17.40
CA GLY A 268 -8.56 3.19 -16.93
C GLY A 268 -8.22 4.63 -16.58
N TYR A 269 -7.51 4.84 -15.47
CA TYR A 269 -7.07 6.18 -15.07
C TYR A 269 -5.58 6.17 -14.75
N VAL A 270 -4.79 6.82 -15.59
CA VAL A 270 -3.37 7.06 -15.39
C VAL A 270 -3.21 8.38 -14.66
N GLN A 271 -2.74 8.31 -13.41
CA GLN A 271 -2.47 9.48 -12.58
C GLN A 271 -1.19 10.19 -13.03
N GLN A 272 -1.08 11.47 -12.68
CA GLN A 272 0.14 12.26 -12.91
C GLN A 272 1.36 11.66 -12.19
N GLN A 273 1.18 11.12 -10.99
CA GLN A 273 2.22 10.44 -10.22
C GLN A 273 2.28 8.94 -10.54
N ASP A 274 3.49 8.44 -10.82
CA ASP A 274 3.72 7.03 -11.12
C ASP A 274 3.93 6.22 -9.84
N LEU A 275 2.86 5.60 -9.33
CA LEU A 275 2.87 4.82 -8.10
C LEU A 275 3.06 3.33 -8.40
N HIS A 276 4.27 2.82 -8.16
CA HIS A 276 4.61 1.42 -8.36
C HIS A 276 5.43 0.88 -7.19
N LEU A 277 5.31 -0.43 -6.94
CA LEU A 277 6.13 -1.11 -5.92
C LEU A 277 7.58 -1.22 -6.41
N ALA A 278 8.50 -0.52 -5.74
CA ALA A 278 9.91 -0.45 -6.14
C ALA A 278 10.63 -1.81 -6.22
N THR A 279 10.18 -2.81 -5.44
CA THR A 279 10.77 -4.15 -5.41
C THR A 279 10.20 -5.10 -6.46
N SER A 280 9.18 -4.69 -7.21
CA SER A 280 8.60 -5.51 -8.27
C SER A 280 9.29 -5.27 -9.60
N THR A 281 9.27 -6.28 -10.48
CA THR A 281 9.63 -6.11 -11.90
C THR A 281 8.47 -5.53 -12.71
N VAL A 282 8.76 -4.96 -13.88
CA VAL A 282 7.73 -4.47 -14.83
C VAL A 282 6.71 -5.56 -15.14
N ARG A 283 7.18 -6.77 -15.46
CA ARG A 283 6.32 -7.92 -15.79
C ARG A 283 5.46 -8.36 -14.61
N GLU A 284 6.02 -8.39 -13.40
CA GLU A 284 5.26 -8.72 -12.19
C GLU A 284 4.18 -7.67 -11.89
N ALA A 285 4.48 -6.39 -12.02
CA ALA A 285 3.53 -5.30 -11.80
C ALA A 285 2.34 -5.41 -12.78
N LEU A 286 2.61 -5.69 -14.06
CA LEU A 286 1.57 -5.91 -15.07
C LEU A 286 0.75 -7.17 -14.79
N ARG A 287 1.38 -8.30 -14.46
CA ARG A 287 0.68 -9.54 -14.11
C ARG A 287 -0.20 -9.38 -12.88
N PHE A 288 0.30 -8.67 -11.85
CA PHE A 288 -0.46 -8.37 -10.65
C PHE A 288 -1.72 -7.58 -10.96
N SER A 289 -1.60 -6.51 -11.77
CA SER A 289 -2.74 -5.72 -12.23
C SER A 289 -3.74 -6.57 -13.03
N ALA A 290 -3.26 -7.37 -13.99
CA ALA A 290 -4.11 -8.23 -14.82
C ALA A 290 -4.88 -9.27 -13.98
N TYR A 291 -4.21 -9.92 -13.03
CA TYR A 291 -4.83 -10.97 -12.20
C TYR A 291 -5.96 -10.44 -11.33
N LEU A 292 -5.80 -9.24 -10.78
CA LEU A 292 -6.78 -8.64 -9.87
C LEU A 292 -7.92 -7.92 -10.59
N ARG A 293 -7.65 -7.28 -11.74
CA ARG A 293 -8.63 -6.42 -12.42
C ARG A 293 -9.39 -7.11 -13.53
N GLN A 294 -8.82 -8.12 -14.18
CA GLN A 294 -9.55 -8.88 -15.19
C GLN A 294 -10.52 -9.89 -14.55
N PRO A 295 -11.67 -10.18 -15.20
CA PRO A 295 -12.67 -11.09 -14.66
C PRO A 295 -12.11 -12.48 -14.35
N ASN A 296 -12.75 -13.18 -13.41
CA ASN A 296 -12.33 -14.53 -12.99
C ASN A 296 -12.63 -15.61 -14.05
N SER A 297 -13.45 -15.31 -15.06
CA SER A 297 -13.72 -16.21 -16.18
C SER A 297 -12.51 -16.41 -17.09
N VAL A 298 -11.57 -15.46 -17.11
CA VAL A 298 -10.35 -15.51 -17.93
C VAL A 298 -9.28 -16.31 -17.19
N SER A 299 -8.68 -17.28 -17.86
CA SER A 299 -7.65 -18.12 -17.25
C SER A 299 -6.37 -17.33 -16.94
N LYS A 300 -5.58 -17.77 -15.94
CA LYS A 300 -4.30 -17.12 -15.61
C LYS A 300 -3.31 -17.13 -16.79
N ALA A 301 -3.36 -18.18 -17.62
CA ALA A 301 -2.52 -18.29 -18.82
C ALA A 301 -2.90 -17.18 -19.81
N GLU A 302 -4.18 -17.06 -20.16
CA GLU A 302 -4.67 -16.02 -21.06
C GLU A 302 -4.41 -14.59 -20.53
N LYS A 303 -4.53 -14.38 -19.20
CA LYS A 303 -4.14 -13.11 -18.56
C LYS A 303 -2.64 -12.83 -18.74
N SER A 304 -1.80 -13.84 -18.63
CA SER A 304 -0.34 -13.71 -18.80
C SER A 304 0.02 -13.45 -20.26
N ASP A 305 -0.60 -14.14 -21.20
CA ASP A 305 -0.38 -13.95 -22.63
C ASP A 305 -0.77 -12.53 -23.08
N TYR A 306 -1.86 -12.01 -22.52
CA TYR A 306 -2.24 -10.61 -22.74
C TYR A 306 -1.24 -9.62 -22.14
N VAL A 307 -0.63 -9.93 -21.00
CA VAL A 307 0.44 -9.09 -20.44
C VAL A 307 1.67 -9.08 -21.36
N GLU A 308 2.07 -10.22 -21.91
CA GLU A 308 3.17 -10.28 -22.89
C GLU A 308 2.86 -9.44 -24.13
N TYR A 309 1.63 -9.51 -24.63
CA TYR A 309 1.17 -8.65 -25.72
C TYR A 309 1.26 -7.15 -25.38
N ILE A 310 0.89 -6.74 -24.16
CA ILE A 310 0.99 -5.33 -23.75
C ILE A 310 2.46 -4.89 -23.59
N ILE A 311 3.33 -5.77 -23.12
CA ILE A 311 4.77 -5.50 -23.04
C ILE A 311 5.35 -5.22 -24.43
N ASP A 312 4.95 -6.02 -25.43
CA ASP A 312 5.33 -5.80 -26.82
C ASP A 312 4.72 -4.50 -27.40
N LEU A 313 3.43 -4.26 -27.17
CA LEU A 313 2.72 -3.08 -27.66
C LEU A 313 3.35 -1.75 -27.21
N LEU A 314 3.81 -1.71 -25.96
CA LEU A 314 4.44 -0.54 -25.32
C LEU A 314 5.97 -0.50 -25.49
N ASP A 315 6.52 -1.40 -26.33
CA ASP A 315 7.95 -1.57 -26.60
C ASP A 315 8.78 -1.66 -25.31
N MET A 316 8.30 -2.46 -24.34
CA MET A 316 8.94 -2.67 -23.02
C MET A 316 9.73 -3.98 -22.92
N THR A 317 9.83 -4.74 -24.01
CA THR A 317 10.46 -6.07 -24.06
C THR A 317 11.89 -6.07 -23.52
N THR A 318 12.66 -5.01 -23.76
CA THR A 318 14.07 -4.89 -23.35
C THR A 318 14.28 -4.71 -21.84
N TYR A 319 13.25 -4.28 -21.10
CA TYR A 319 13.34 -4.00 -19.65
C TYR A 319 12.16 -4.59 -18.86
N ALA A 320 11.42 -5.54 -19.45
CA ALA A 320 10.27 -6.19 -18.82
C ALA A 320 10.63 -6.93 -17.52
N ASP A 321 11.85 -7.44 -17.42
CA ASP A 321 12.35 -8.16 -16.25
C ASP A 321 13.23 -7.27 -15.33
N ALA A 322 13.32 -5.97 -15.63
CA ALA A 322 14.01 -5.02 -14.77
C ALA A 322 13.14 -4.63 -13.56
N LEU A 323 13.79 -4.35 -12.44
CA LEU A 323 13.15 -3.81 -11.24
C LEU A 323 12.69 -2.37 -11.49
N VAL A 324 11.50 -2.04 -10.99
CA VAL A 324 10.93 -0.69 -11.12
C VAL A 324 11.79 0.34 -10.38
N GLY A 325 12.20 0.00 -9.15
CA GLY A 325 13.03 0.85 -8.30
C GLY A 325 12.38 2.19 -7.94
N VAL A 326 13.20 3.07 -7.36
CA VAL A 326 12.80 4.43 -6.92
C VAL A 326 13.25 5.48 -7.93
N ALA A 327 12.74 6.70 -7.85
CA ALA A 327 13.18 7.78 -8.73
C ALA A 327 14.71 7.98 -8.61
N GLY A 328 15.44 7.79 -9.71
CA GLY A 328 16.90 7.86 -9.77
C GLY A 328 17.63 6.51 -9.71
N GLU A 329 16.95 5.42 -9.33
CA GLU A 329 17.51 4.06 -9.30
C GLU A 329 16.48 3.05 -9.84
N GLY A 330 16.76 2.46 -11.01
CA GLY A 330 15.82 1.54 -11.70
C GLY A 330 15.36 2.13 -13.03
N LEU A 331 14.04 2.14 -13.27
CA LEU A 331 13.48 2.62 -14.52
C LEU A 331 13.63 4.14 -14.69
N ASN A 332 13.93 4.56 -15.92
CA ASN A 332 13.86 5.95 -16.37
C ASN A 332 12.43 6.49 -16.27
N VAL A 333 12.26 7.81 -16.25
CA VAL A 333 10.96 8.50 -16.25
C VAL A 333 10.10 8.04 -17.43
N GLU A 334 10.65 7.91 -18.64
CA GLU A 334 9.90 7.38 -19.80
C GLU A 334 9.39 5.96 -19.57
N GLN A 335 10.27 5.06 -19.15
CA GLN A 335 9.96 3.65 -18.93
C GLN A 335 8.93 3.49 -17.82
N ARG A 336 9.03 4.32 -16.77
CA ARG A 336 8.08 4.37 -15.66
C ARG A 336 6.71 4.87 -16.13
N LYS A 337 6.66 5.90 -16.99
CA LYS A 337 5.41 6.37 -17.61
C LYS A 337 4.76 5.31 -18.47
N ARG A 338 5.53 4.59 -19.29
CA ARG A 338 5.04 3.44 -20.08
C ARG A 338 4.49 2.34 -19.19
N LEU A 339 5.16 2.03 -18.07
CA LEU A 339 4.65 1.07 -17.09
C LEU A 339 3.32 1.54 -16.47
N THR A 340 3.17 2.80 -16.09
CA THR A 340 1.91 3.32 -15.53
C THR A 340 0.76 3.18 -16.53
N ILE A 341 1.00 3.51 -17.80
CA ILE A 341 0.02 3.30 -18.89
C ILE A 341 -0.28 1.81 -19.06
N GLY A 342 0.75 0.96 -19.07
CA GLY A 342 0.62 -0.48 -19.21
C GLY A 342 -0.19 -1.12 -18.10
N VAL A 343 0.02 -0.69 -16.85
CA VAL A 343 -0.72 -1.18 -15.68
C VAL A 343 -2.23 -0.95 -15.85
N GLU A 344 -2.64 0.21 -16.37
CA GLU A 344 -4.05 0.49 -16.67
C GLU A 344 -4.55 -0.27 -17.91
N LEU A 345 -3.75 -0.42 -18.96
CA LEU A 345 -4.14 -1.14 -20.17
C LEU A 345 -4.32 -2.64 -19.97
N VAL A 346 -3.50 -3.27 -19.11
CA VAL A 346 -3.64 -4.71 -18.81
C VAL A 346 -4.94 -5.02 -18.07
N ALA A 347 -5.61 -4.03 -17.50
CA ALA A 347 -6.91 -4.21 -16.86
C ALA A 347 -8.05 -4.42 -17.87
N LYS A 348 -7.81 -4.21 -19.17
CA LYS A 348 -8.84 -4.19 -20.23
C LYS A 348 -10.03 -3.28 -19.85
N PRO A 349 -9.79 -1.98 -19.60
CA PRO A 349 -10.91 -1.05 -19.42
C PRO A 349 -11.77 -1.09 -20.69
N LYS A 350 -13.10 -1.01 -20.57
CA LYS A 350 -14.03 -1.24 -21.70
C LYS A 350 -14.47 0.04 -22.41
N LEU A 351 -14.34 1.18 -21.73
CA LEU A 351 -14.97 2.43 -22.15
C LEU A 351 -13.96 3.55 -22.41
N LEU A 352 -13.08 3.87 -21.47
CA LEU A 352 -12.24 5.06 -21.57
C LEU A 352 -10.90 4.85 -20.86
N LEU A 353 -9.86 5.52 -21.36
CA LEU A 353 -8.56 5.67 -20.70
C LEU A 353 -8.29 7.16 -20.52
N PHE A 354 -8.30 7.61 -19.27
CA PHE A 354 -7.89 8.96 -18.90
C PHE A 354 -6.40 8.97 -18.57
N LEU A 355 -5.67 9.93 -19.13
CA LEU A 355 -4.29 10.21 -18.74
C LEU A 355 -4.17 11.64 -18.23
N ASP A 356 -3.83 11.77 -16.95
CA ASP A 356 -3.61 13.05 -16.29
C ASP A 356 -2.15 13.47 -16.49
N GLU A 357 -1.94 14.45 -17.36
CA GLU A 357 -0.63 15.02 -17.72
C GLU A 357 0.48 13.98 -18.01
N PRO A 358 0.30 13.07 -19.00
CA PRO A 358 1.27 12.01 -19.27
C PRO A 358 2.64 12.52 -19.76
N THR A 359 2.72 13.77 -20.21
CA THR A 359 3.95 14.41 -20.68
C THR A 359 4.64 15.25 -19.60
N SER A 360 4.08 15.35 -18.39
CA SER A 360 4.66 16.15 -17.32
C SER A 360 5.98 15.55 -16.81
N GLY A 361 6.98 16.40 -16.62
CA GLY A 361 8.32 16.00 -16.18
C GLY A 361 9.17 15.29 -17.23
N LEU A 362 8.77 15.30 -18.50
CA LEU A 362 9.54 14.77 -19.63
C LEU A 362 10.17 15.89 -20.45
N ASP A 363 11.33 15.62 -21.05
CA ASP A 363 11.89 16.46 -22.11
C ASP A 363 11.05 16.34 -23.39
N SER A 364 11.22 17.29 -24.31
CA SER A 364 10.40 17.39 -25.54
C SER A 364 10.47 16.15 -26.43
N GLN A 365 11.63 15.49 -26.50
CA GLN A 365 11.81 14.30 -27.34
C GLN A 365 11.10 13.09 -26.72
N THR A 366 11.24 12.90 -25.40
CA THR A 366 10.56 11.82 -24.68
C THR A 366 9.04 12.05 -24.62
N ALA A 367 8.59 13.30 -24.46
CA ALA A 367 7.17 13.64 -24.53
C ALA A 367 6.56 13.31 -25.90
N TRP A 368 7.30 13.57 -27.00
CA TRP A 368 6.89 13.19 -28.35
C TRP A 368 6.77 11.67 -28.52
N SER A 369 7.73 10.90 -27.98
CA SER A 369 7.67 9.42 -27.96
C SER A 369 6.40 8.91 -27.27
N ILE A 370 6.03 9.47 -26.12
CA ILE A 370 4.78 9.12 -25.41
C ILE A 370 3.53 9.54 -26.20
N CYS A 371 3.55 10.71 -26.86
CA CYS A 371 2.47 11.14 -27.75
C CYS A 371 2.28 10.20 -28.95
N GLN A 372 3.36 9.75 -29.58
CA GLN A 372 3.31 8.75 -30.65
C GLN A 372 2.76 7.42 -30.14
N LEU A 373 3.14 7.01 -28.92
CA LEU A 373 2.59 5.81 -28.29
C LEU A 373 1.09 5.93 -28.07
N MET A 374 0.61 7.05 -27.52
CA MET A 374 -0.83 7.31 -27.35
C MET A 374 -1.58 7.32 -28.68
N ARG A 375 -0.98 7.89 -29.74
CA ARG A 375 -1.54 7.83 -31.10
C ARG A 375 -1.60 6.39 -31.63
N LYS A 376 -0.52 5.61 -31.49
CA LYS A 376 -0.46 4.18 -31.88
C LYS A 376 -1.55 3.37 -31.16
N LEU A 377 -1.79 3.65 -29.88
CA LEU A 377 -2.86 3.04 -29.10
C LEU A 377 -4.26 3.45 -29.60
N ALA A 378 -4.47 4.73 -29.92
CA ALA A 378 -5.72 5.25 -30.46
C ALA A 378 -6.01 4.84 -31.92
N ASP A 379 -4.98 4.54 -32.72
CA ASP A 379 -5.17 4.09 -34.10
C ASP A 379 -5.46 2.59 -34.15
N ARG A 380 -4.72 1.78 -33.38
CA ARG A 380 -5.00 0.34 -33.22
C ARG A 380 -6.37 0.07 -32.60
N TRP A 381 -6.89 1.03 -31.84
CA TRP A 381 -8.26 1.02 -31.34
C TRP A 381 -9.33 0.94 -32.45
N SER A 382 -9.13 1.67 -33.55
CA SER A 382 -10.13 1.83 -34.61
C SER A 382 -10.20 0.61 -35.56
N GLY A 383 -9.32 -0.38 -35.38
CA GLY A 383 -9.25 -1.61 -36.15
C GLY A 383 -9.63 -2.85 -35.32
N HIS A 384 -10.90 -3.27 -35.42
CA HIS A 384 -11.32 -4.68 -35.34
C HIS A 384 -10.92 -5.54 -34.11
N LEU A 385 -10.79 -5.02 -32.89
CA LEU A 385 -10.62 -5.84 -31.68
C LEU A 385 -11.49 -5.36 -30.50
N VAL A 386 -12.46 -6.19 -30.12
CA VAL A 386 -13.62 -5.96 -29.23
C VAL A 386 -13.29 -5.73 -27.73
N TYR A 387 -12.03 -5.52 -27.32
CA TYR A 387 -11.63 -5.71 -25.90
C TYR A 387 -10.74 -4.64 -25.27
N TYR A 388 -10.90 -3.37 -25.63
CA TYR A 388 -10.04 -2.29 -25.12
C TYR A 388 -10.95 -1.11 -24.58
N PRO A 389 -10.41 0.03 -24.05
CA PRO A 389 -11.17 1.26 -23.79
C PRO A 389 -11.40 2.20 -25.01
N SER A 390 -12.65 2.54 -25.28
CA SER A 390 -13.14 3.32 -26.42
C SER A 390 -12.43 4.65 -26.73
N THR A 391 -11.89 5.38 -25.77
CA THR A 391 -11.21 6.66 -26.04
C THR A 391 -10.03 6.93 -25.12
N ILE A 392 -9.00 7.58 -25.65
CA ILE A 392 -7.89 8.16 -24.90
C ILE A 392 -8.11 9.67 -24.76
N CYS A 393 -8.29 10.13 -23.54
CA CYS A 393 -8.29 11.55 -23.20
C CYS A 393 -7.03 11.88 -22.42
N TYR A 394 -6.23 12.84 -22.90
CA TYR A 394 -4.97 13.21 -22.26
C TYR A 394 -4.77 14.72 -22.24
N PHE A 395 -3.95 15.19 -21.29
CA PHE A 395 -3.72 16.61 -21.08
C PHE A 395 -2.31 17.01 -21.49
N VAL A 396 -2.22 18.19 -22.10
CA VAL A 396 -0.95 18.86 -22.42
C VAL A 396 -1.04 20.27 -21.83
N GLU A 397 -0.04 20.68 -21.05
CA GLU A 397 0.10 22.09 -20.68
C GLU A 397 0.43 22.89 -21.95
N GLY A 398 -0.38 23.90 -22.25
CA GLY A 398 -0.02 24.87 -23.29
C GLY A 398 1.16 25.69 -22.79
N VAL A 399 2.24 25.69 -23.58
CA VAL A 399 3.41 26.58 -23.38
C VAL A 399 3.00 28.02 -23.65
#